data_AF-A0A6L9ZZV4-F1
#
_entry.id   AF-A0A6L9ZZV4-F1
#
_cell.length_a   1.000
_cell.length_b   1.000
_cell.length_c   1.000
_cell.angle_alpha   90.00
_cell.angle_beta   90.00
_cell.angle_gamma   90.00
#
_symmetry.space_group_name_H-M   'P 1'
#
loop_
_entity.id
_entity.type
_entity.pdbx_description
1 polymer ?
#
loop_
_entity_poly.entity_id
_entity_poly.type
_entity_poly.pdbx_seq_one_letter_code
_entity_poly.pdbx_strand_id
1 'polypeptide(L)'
;MPVANKILIEDFKTALAGSGIVAWNGSKVVEILKLKSFNKSTLIQALSHYNSAGNFAFAPANKQIPIGKTIDFVPQPNQVFAQPKHSINSPPSPEREQNYLRLTQSSFRDQYGCYVLHLDYFKEGKLQDRLEVCSGTPSRQFFRTAAQSRAMTGEPLPEGKWYIRNIVWCDGKDNYEGNTFSSGIGPVTVPLDFLEPGTTERSAIEIHIDWNRQYGSPGTVGCIGVYDTNSFKKFVRWLRDTNPRHLYVDWKLGTCPQP
;
A
#
# COMPACT_ATOMS: atom_id res chain seq x y z
N MET A 1 24.28 4.99 19.66
CA MET A 1 23.71 4.51 18.37
C MET A 1 22.28 5.06 18.28
N PRO A 2 21.88 5.84 17.26
CA PRO A 2 20.51 6.34 17.27
C PRO A 2 19.57 5.27 16.71
N VAL A 3 18.62 4.92 17.57
CA VAL A 3 17.46 4.06 17.36
C VAL A 3 16.63 4.62 16.20
N ALA A 4 16.34 3.79 15.19
CA ALA A 4 15.36 4.11 14.16
C ALA A 4 13.97 4.12 14.82
N ASN A 5 13.49 5.31 15.18
CA ASN A 5 12.15 5.48 15.75
C ASN A 5 11.11 5.13 14.69
N LYS A 6 10.36 4.07 14.98
CA LYS A 6 9.10 3.67 14.34
C LYS A 6 8.13 4.86 14.44
N ILE A 7 7.70 5.44 13.31
CA ILE A 7 6.65 6.46 13.32
C ILE A 7 5.31 5.73 13.30
N LEU A 8 4.70 5.60 14.48
CA LEU A 8 3.30 5.25 14.63
C LEU A 8 2.46 6.50 14.33
N ILE A 9 1.39 6.34 13.55
CA ILE A 9 0.45 7.41 13.16
C ILE A 9 -0.43 7.87 14.36
N GLU A 10 -0.19 7.39 15.57
CA GLU A 10 -1.09 7.62 16.72
C GLU A 10 -0.77 8.81 17.64
N ASP A 11 0.39 9.48 17.52
CA ASP A 11 0.74 10.59 18.44
C ASP A 11 0.34 12.00 17.96
N PHE A 12 -0.86 12.15 17.41
CA PHE A 12 -1.30 13.41 16.75
C PHE A 12 -1.86 14.50 17.68
N LYS A 13 -1.58 14.50 18.99
CA LYS A 13 -2.21 15.46 19.93
C LYS A 13 -1.29 16.32 20.80
N THR A 14 0.04 16.23 20.69
CA THR A 14 0.89 17.04 21.58
C THR A 14 2.15 17.54 20.91
N ALA A 15 2.06 18.67 20.19
CA ALA A 15 3.13 19.67 20.10
C ALA A 15 2.65 20.92 19.34
N LEU A 16 2.39 21.97 20.10
CA LEU A 16 2.18 23.35 19.65
C LEU A 16 3.50 23.96 19.13
N ALA A 17 3.35 24.96 18.25
CA ALA A 17 4.35 25.97 17.86
C ALA A 17 5.55 25.52 16.99
N GLY A 18 5.28 25.12 15.74
CA GLY A 18 6.26 25.17 14.65
C GLY A 18 6.85 23.81 14.27
N SER A 19 6.09 23.05 13.49
CA SER A 19 6.53 21.76 12.96
C SER A 19 7.29 21.95 11.65
N GLY A 20 8.54 21.50 11.60
CA GLY A 20 9.35 21.44 10.39
C GLY A 20 9.49 20.00 9.87
N ILE A 21 9.42 19.79 8.55
CA ILE A 21 9.84 18.53 7.91
C ILE A 21 11.28 18.71 7.44
N VAL A 22 12.16 17.78 7.79
CA VAL A 22 13.56 17.80 7.35
C VAL A 22 13.78 16.68 6.34
N ALA A 23 14.23 17.05 5.14
CA ALA A 23 14.58 16.13 4.07
C ALA A 23 16.08 15.80 4.12
N TRP A 24 16.40 14.51 4.05
CA TRP A 24 17.76 14.00 4.14
C TRP A 24 18.18 13.26 2.87
N ASN A 25 19.45 13.41 2.50
CA ASN A 25 20.10 12.54 1.52
C ASN A 25 21.40 12.01 2.14
N GLY A 26 21.37 10.77 2.61
CA GLY A 26 22.43 10.21 3.44
C GLY A 26 22.61 11.00 4.74
N SER A 27 23.80 11.52 4.99
CA SER A 27 24.14 12.34 6.17
C SER A 27 23.94 13.85 5.98
N LYS A 28 23.53 14.30 4.79
CA LYS A 28 23.34 15.72 4.47
C LYS A 28 21.87 16.11 4.57
N VAL A 29 21.62 17.22 5.25
CA VAL A 29 20.32 17.90 5.21
C VAL A 29 20.21 18.58 3.86
N VAL A 30 19.20 18.18 3.10
CA VAL A 30 18.92 18.75 1.79
C VAL A 30 18.04 19.98 1.94
N GLU A 31 17.02 19.89 2.80
CA GLU A 31 16.02 20.94 2.94
C GLU A 31 15.24 20.86 4.25
N ILE A 32 14.78 22.01 4.75
CA ILE A 32 13.92 22.12 5.93
C ILE A 32 12.66 22.89 5.53
N LEU A 33 11.51 22.22 5.59
CA LEU A 33 10.20 22.81 5.33
C LEU A 33 9.56 23.22 6.63
N LYS A 34 9.25 24.50 6.78
CA LYS A 34 8.47 24.98 7.92
C LYS A 34 6.99 25.00 7.54
N LEU A 35 6.18 24.21 8.25
CA LEU A 35 4.74 24.15 7.99
C LEU A 35 4.03 25.27 8.78
N LYS A 36 3.30 26.14 8.08
CA LYS A 36 2.50 27.20 8.72
C LYS A 36 1.29 26.64 9.50
N SER A 37 0.76 25.48 9.08
CA SER A 37 -0.25 24.72 9.82
C SER A 37 0.01 23.22 9.69
N PHE A 38 -0.11 22.49 10.80
CA PHE A 38 0.15 21.04 10.84
C PHE A 38 -1.18 20.29 10.81
N ASN A 39 -1.72 20.05 9.62
CA ASN A 39 -2.91 19.21 9.41
C ASN A 39 -2.62 18.12 8.37
N LYS A 40 -3.43 17.04 8.40
CA LYS A 40 -3.28 15.86 7.53
C LYS A 40 -3.18 16.24 6.05
N SER A 41 -4.00 17.18 5.58
CA SER A 41 -4.00 17.65 4.19
C SER A 41 -2.68 18.34 3.82
N THR A 42 -2.19 19.24 4.68
CA THR A 42 -0.94 19.98 4.48
C THR A 42 0.27 19.03 4.49
N LEU A 43 0.24 18.01 5.35
CA LEU A 43 1.28 17.00 5.40
C LEU A 43 1.31 16.14 4.14
N ILE A 44 0.15 15.70 3.63
CA ILE A 44 0.05 14.95 2.38
C ILE A 44 0.57 15.79 1.21
N GLN A 45 0.15 17.07 1.12
CA GLN A 45 0.64 17.99 0.09
C GLN A 45 2.16 18.14 0.17
N ALA A 46 2.70 18.42 1.36
CA ALA A 46 4.13 18.56 1.56
C ALA A 46 4.89 17.29 1.14
N LEU A 47 4.48 16.10 1.57
CA LEU A 47 5.16 14.84 1.23
C LEU A 47 5.07 14.50 -0.26
N SER A 48 3.98 14.86 -0.95
CA SER A 48 3.80 14.61 -2.39
C SER A 48 4.77 15.39 -3.29
N HIS A 49 5.36 16.47 -2.80
CA HIS A 49 6.43 17.19 -3.51
C HIS A 49 7.78 16.46 -3.47
N TYR A 50 7.94 15.48 -2.59
CA TYR A 50 9.20 14.80 -2.33
C TYR A 50 9.13 13.31 -2.68
N ASN A 51 8.56 12.98 -3.84
CA ASN A 51 8.40 11.59 -4.32
C ASN A 51 9.72 10.81 -4.45
N SER A 52 10.87 11.52 -4.46
CA SER A 52 12.22 10.95 -4.54
C SER A 52 12.95 10.88 -3.19
N ALA A 53 12.34 11.35 -2.10
CA ALA A 53 12.97 11.32 -0.79
C ALA A 53 12.98 9.89 -0.24
N GLY A 54 14.16 9.38 0.06
CA GLY A 54 14.33 8.02 0.58
C GLY A 54 13.89 7.86 2.04
N ASN A 55 13.83 8.95 2.82
CA ASN A 55 13.43 8.97 4.22
C ASN A 55 12.88 10.34 4.64
N PHE A 56 11.91 10.33 5.57
CA PHE A 56 11.40 11.52 6.25
C PHE A 56 11.54 11.36 7.75
N ALA A 57 11.87 12.44 8.45
CA ALA A 57 11.91 12.46 9.91
C ALA A 57 11.17 13.71 10.42
N PHE A 58 10.34 13.51 11.45
CA PHE A 58 9.71 14.59 12.19
C PHE A 58 10.60 14.96 13.39
N ALA A 59 10.95 16.23 13.51
CA ALA A 59 11.68 16.72 14.66
C ALA A 59 10.71 16.92 15.84
N PRO A 60 10.93 16.28 17.01
CA PRO A 60 10.16 16.59 18.22
C PRO A 60 10.48 18.01 18.69
N ALA A 61 9.52 18.69 19.33
CA ALA A 61 9.59 20.10 19.72
C ALA A 61 10.84 20.51 20.51
N ASN A 62 11.50 19.54 21.14
CA ASN A 62 12.61 19.75 22.08
C ASN A 62 13.98 19.40 21.46
N LYS A 63 14.03 19.03 20.17
CA LYS A 63 15.29 18.75 19.46
C LYS A 63 15.69 19.91 18.57
N GLN A 64 16.97 20.25 18.60
CA GLN A 64 17.55 21.19 17.65
C GLN A 64 17.37 20.66 16.23
N ILE A 65 16.67 21.45 15.42
CA ILE A 65 16.61 21.26 13.97
C ILE A 65 18.00 21.61 13.43
N PRO A 66 18.60 20.78 12.56
CA PRO A 66 19.87 21.09 11.92
C PRO A 66 19.85 22.46 11.23
N ILE A 67 20.98 23.15 11.19
CA ILE A 67 21.09 24.44 10.49
C ILE A 67 21.06 24.19 8.97
N GLY A 68 20.12 24.82 8.27
CA GLY A 68 19.95 24.65 6.82
C GLY A 68 18.99 25.68 6.22
N LYS A 69 18.91 25.71 4.89
CA LYS A 69 17.98 26.59 4.17
C LYS A 69 16.55 26.20 4.52
N THR A 70 15.80 27.18 5.04
CA THR A 70 14.40 26.99 5.45
C THR A 70 13.47 27.55 4.37
N ILE A 71 12.43 26.79 4.01
CA ILE A 71 11.37 27.25 3.10
C ILE A 71 10.03 27.21 3.86
N ASP A 72 9.30 28.32 3.81
CA ASP A 72 7.92 28.37 4.31
C ASP A 72 7.00 27.65 3.33
N PHE A 73 6.42 26.53 3.77
CA PHE A 73 5.42 25.82 2.98
C PHE A 73 4.05 26.49 3.17
N VAL A 74 3.50 27.02 2.08
CA VAL A 74 2.15 27.58 2.04
C VAL A 74 1.26 26.58 1.31
N PRO A 75 0.34 25.87 2.01
CA PRO A 75 -0.61 25.00 1.34
C PRO A 75 -1.47 25.83 0.39
N GLN A 76 -1.61 25.40 -0.87
CA GLN A 76 -2.46 26.10 -1.83
C GLN A 76 -3.93 25.71 -1.58
N PRO A 77 -4.80 26.67 -1.18
CA PRO A 77 -6.22 26.40 -1.03
C PRO A 77 -6.82 26.18 -2.43
N ASN A 78 -7.46 25.03 -2.64
CA ASN A 78 -8.15 24.59 -3.87
C ASN A 78 -7.34 23.81 -4.93
N GLN A 79 -6.16 23.27 -4.62
CA GLN A 79 -5.64 22.14 -5.40
C GLN A 79 -6.28 20.82 -4.94
N VAL A 80 -7.48 20.55 -5.44
CA VAL A 80 -7.91 19.17 -5.69
C VAL A 80 -6.88 18.59 -6.66
N PHE A 81 -6.33 17.42 -6.34
CA PHE A 81 -5.28 16.76 -7.13
C PHE A 81 -5.76 16.47 -8.57
N ALA A 82 -5.63 17.45 -9.45
CA ALA A 82 -5.50 17.21 -10.88
C ALA A 82 -4.05 16.77 -11.11
N GLN A 83 -3.89 15.54 -11.60
CA GLN A 83 -2.61 15.02 -12.05
C GLN A 83 -1.98 15.96 -13.11
N PRO A 84 -0.64 15.94 -13.30
CA PRO A 84 0.02 16.82 -14.25
C PRO A 84 -0.54 16.60 -15.66
N LYS A 85 -1.06 17.67 -16.28
CA LYS A 85 -1.39 17.69 -17.70
C LYS A 85 -0.09 17.67 -18.49
N HIS A 86 0.28 16.53 -19.05
CA HIS A 86 1.19 16.50 -20.19
C HIS A 86 0.47 17.12 -21.41
N SER A 87 1.14 18.08 -22.03
CA SER A 87 0.72 18.78 -23.25
C SER A 87 0.43 17.81 -24.38
N ILE A 88 -0.65 18.11 -25.11
CA ILE A 88 -1.33 17.31 -26.13
C ILE A 88 -0.47 17.21 -27.40
N ASN A 89 -0.28 16.00 -27.90
CA ASN A 89 -0.11 15.71 -29.32
C ASN A 89 -0.79 14.36 -29.61
N SER A 90 -2.03 14.43 -30.12
CA SER A 90 -2.89 13.34 -30.62
C SER A 90 -3.19 12.17 -29.66
N PRO A 91 -4.44 11.70 -29.52
CA PRO A 91 -4.74 10.62 -28.59
C PRO A 91 -4.08 9.30 -29.08
N PRO A 92 -3.12 8.72 -28.34
CA PRO A 92 -2.85 7.31 -28.51
C PRO A 92 -4.12 6.56 -28.07
N SER A 93 -4.49 5.52 -28.81
CA SER A 93 -5.47 4.52 -28.37
C SER A 93 -5.17 4.15 -26.90
N PRO A 94 -6.16 3.91 -26.03
CA PRO A 94 -5.89 3.50 -24.65
C PRO A 94 -5.07 2.22 -24.71
N GLU A 95 -3.77 2.32 -24.48
CA GLU A 95 -2.89 1.16 -24.40
C GLU A 95 -3.37 0.38 -23.18
N ARG A 96 -4.03 -0.75 -23.44
CA ARG A 96 -4.42 -1.69 -22.39
C ARG A 96 -3.18 -2.06 -21.60
N GLU A 97 -3.30 -2.04 -20.29
CA GLU A 97 -2.23 -2.43 -19.39
C GLU A 97 -1.88 -3.89 -19.63
N GLN A 98 -0.63 -4.13 -20.02
CA GLN A 98 -0.21 -5.46 -20.44
C GLN A 98 0.36 -6.30 -19.29
N ASN A 99 0.86 -5.66 -18.23
CA ASN A 99 1.47 -6.35 -17.08
C ASN A 99 0.74 -5.93 -15.80
N TYR A 100 -0.06 -6.82 -15.25
CA TYR A 100 -0.88 -6.53 -14.07
C TYR A 100 -1.15 -7.80 -13.26
N LEU A 101 -1.68 -7.61 -12.07
CA LEU A 101 -2.24 -8.70 -11.28
C LEU A 101 -3.76 -8.63 -11.31
N ARG A 102 -4.43 -9.77 -11.26
CA ARG A 102 -5.89 -9.83 -11.13
C ARG A 102 -6.28 -10.79 -10.02
N LEU A 103 -7.09 -10.32 -9.08
CA LEU A 103 -7.64 -11.13 -8.00
C LEU A 103 -9.09 -11.48 -8.32
N THR A 104 -9.42 -12.76 -8.35
CA THR A 104 -10.77 -13.27 -8.60
C THR A 104 -11.17 -14.34 -7.59
N GLN A 105 -12.47 -14.48 -7.36
CA GLN A 105 -13.01 -15.50 -6.47
C GLN A 105 -13.15 -16.84 -7.20
N SER A 106 -12.75 -17.94 -6.55
CA SER A 106 -13.10 -19.30 -7.00
C SER A 106 -14.38 -19.82 -6.32
N SER A 107 -14.92 -20.93 -6.81
CA SER A 107 -16.04 -21.63 -6.16
C SER A 107 -15.63 -22.50 -4.97
N PHE A 108 -14.32 -22.63 -4.70
CA PHE A 108 -13.80 -23.53 -3.68
C PHE A 108 -13.51 -22.81 -2.37
N ARG A 109 -13.65 -23.55 -1.28
CA ARG A 109 -13.14 -23.14 0.04
C ARG A 109 -11.98 -24.05 0.42
N ASP A 110 -11.02 -23.49 1.12
CA ASP A 110 -9.93 -24.26 1.73
C ASP A 110 -10.44 -25.07 2.93
N GLN A 111 -9.55 -25.88 3.51
CA GLN A 111 -9.84 -26.70 4.69
C GLN A 111 -10.25 -25.90 5.94
N TYR A 112 -10.07 -24.58 5.92
CA TYR A 112 -10.41 -23.68 7.01
C TYR A 112 -11.68 -22.86 6.75
N GLY A 113 -12.34 -23.11 5.62
CA GLY A 113 -13.56 -22.42 5.24
C GLY A 113 -13.33 -21.04 4.62
N CYS A 114 -12.11 -20.62 4.29
CA CYS A 114 -11.91 -19.43 3.46
C CYS A 114 -12.13 -19.80 1.99
N TYR A 115 -12.84 -18.97 1.23
CA TYR A 115 -12.80 -19.02 -0.23
C TYR A 115 -11.35 -18.94 -0.71
N VAL A 116 -11.00 -19.88 -1.59
CA VAL A 116 -9.77 -19.82 -2.35
C VAL A 116 -9.95 -18.73 -3.41
N LEU A 117 -9.04 -17.77 -3.44
CA LEU A 117 -8.99 -16.70 -4.42
C LEU A 117 -7.82 -16.97 -5.36
N HIS A 118 -7.97 -16.57 -6.62
CA HIS A 118 -6.90 -16.66 -7.60
C HIS A 118 -6.27 -15.29 -7.78
N LEU A 119 -4.98 -15.18 -7.42
CA LEU A 119 -4.13 -14.06 -7.80
C LEU A 119 -3.40 -14.44 -9.09
N ASP A 120 -3.93 -13.94 -10.20
CA ASP A 120 -3.42 -14.14 -11.55
C ASP A 120 -2.32 -13.13 -11.86
N TYR A 121 -1.24 -13.59 -12.46
CA TYR A 121 -0.18 -12.75 -13.02
C TYR A 121 -0.31 -12.69 -14.54
N PHE A 122 -0.55 -11.48 -15.06
CA PHE A 122 -0.58 -11.22 -16.49
C PHE A 122 0.73 -10.57 -16.94
N LYS A 123 1.30 -11.11 -18.03
CA LYS A 123 2.48 -10.59 -18.71
C LYS A 123 2.15 -10.46 -20.19
N GLU A 124 2.39 -9.28 -20.77
CA GLU A 124 2.11 -8.99 -22.18
C GLU A 124 0.65 -9.33 -22.57
N GLY A 125 -0.29 -9.04 -21.66
CA GLY A 125 -1.73 -9.28 -21.83
C GLY A 125 -2.15 -10.75 -21.71
N LYS A 126 -1.24 -11.67 -21.38
CA LYS A 126 -1.52 -13.11 -21.25
C LYS A 126 -1.39 -13.56 -19.80
N LEU A 127 -2.28 -14.46 -19.38
CA LEU A 127 -2.15 -15.12 -18.09
C LEU A 127 -0.88 -15.99 -18.11
N GLN A 128 0.12 -15.57 -17.33
CA GLN A 128 1.41 -16.24 -17.24
C GLN A 128 1.41 -17.26 -16.11
N ASP A 129 0.78 -16.94 -14.99
CA ASP A 129 0.87 -17.73 -13.77
C ASP A 129 -0.26 -17.41 -12.77
N ARG A 130 -0.44 -18.26 -11.76
CA ARG A 130 -1.45 -18.14 -10.71
C ARG A 130 -0.93 -18.56 -9.33
N LEU A 131 -1.49 -17.90 -8.32
CA LEU A 131 -1.37 -18.24 -6.91
C LEU A 131 -2.76 -18.37 -6.29
N GLU A 132 -2.89 -19.34 -5.39
CA GLU A 132 -4.04 -19.43 -4.50
C GLU A 132 -3.76 -18.62 -3.24
N VAL A 133 -4.73 -17.77 -2.88
CA VAL A 133 -4.64 -16.84 -1.74
C VAL A 133 -6.00 -16.75 -1.04
N CYS A 134 -6.05 -16.12 0.13
CA CYS A 134 -7.29 -15.74 0.80
C CYS A 134 -7.39 -14.22 0.99
N SER A 135 -8.59 -13.75 1.31
CA SER A 135 -8.83 -12.41 1.81
C SER A 135 -10.10 -12.42 2.64
N GLY A 136 -10.07 -11.73 3.78
CA GLY A 136 -11.13 -11.81 4.79
C GLY A 136 -11.00 -13.05 5.68
N THR A 137 -11.75 -13.07 6.79
CA THR A 137 -11.84 -14.23 7.71
C THR A 137 -12.96 -15.19 7.28
N PRO A 138 -12.90 -16.50 7.59
CA PRO A 138 -13.84 -17.51 7.07
C PRO A 138 -15.33 -17.15 7.17
N SER A 139 -15.75 -16.54 8.29
CA SER A 139 -17.15 -16.16 8.57
C SER A 139 -17.56 -14.78 8.05
N ARG A 140 -16.65 -14.05 7.40
CA ARG A 140 -16.85 -12.66 6.96
C ARG A 140 -16.52 -12.42 5.49
N GLN A 141 -16.42 -13.46 4.65
CA GLN A 141 -16.12 -13.29 3.23
C GLN A 141 -17.30 -12.80 2.39
N PHE A 142 -17.75 -11.58 2.70
CA PHE A 142 -18.74 -10.83 1.91
C PHE A 142 -17.99 -9.96 0.90
N PHE A 143 -18.00 -10.36 -0.36
CA PHE A 143 -17.36 -9.61 -1.45
C PHE A 143 -18.21 -8.39 -1.79
N ARG A 144 -17.58 -7.21 -1.80
CA ARG A 144 -18.26 -5.91 -1.95
C ARG A 144 -17.53 -5.01 -2.92
N THR A 145 -18.26 -4.05 -3.47
CA THR A 145 -17.67 -2.90 -4.17
C THR A 145 -16.97 -1.96 -3.17
N ALA A 146 -16.09 -1.09 -3.67
CA ALA A 146 -15.38 -0.11 -2.86
C ALA A 146 -16.31 0.76 -1.98
N ALA A 147 -17.43 1.22 -2.54
CA ALA A 147 -18.41 2.07 -1.86
C ALA A 147 -19.20 1.35 -0.74
N GLN A 148 -19.36 0.04 -0.85
CA GLN A 148 -20.10 -0.78 0.12
C GLN A 148 -19.21 -1.38 1.19
N SER A 149 -17.90 -1.46 0.95
CA SER A 149 -16.93 -1.96 1.91
C SER A 149 -16.75 -1.01 3.09
N ARG A 150 -16.49 -1.58 4.27
CA ARG A 150 -16.31 -0.84 5.53
C ARG A 150 -15.02 -1.25 6.20
N ALA A 151 -14.38 -0.34 6.92
CA ALA A 151 -13.15 -0.63 7.66
C ALA A 151 -13.40 -1.67 8.77
N MET A 152 -12.36 -2.46 9.11
CA MET A 152 -12.33 -3.36 10.27
C MET A 152 -13.43 -4.46 10.33
N THR A 153 -14.05 -4.82 9.20
CA THR A 153 -15.14 -5.83 9.18
C THR A 153 -14.68 -7.27 9.09
N GLY A 154 -13.39 -7.52 8.86
CA GLY A 154 -12.89 -8.86 8.51
C GLY A 154 -13.31 -9.31 7.11
N GLU A 155 -13.94 -8.44 6.33
CA GLU A 155 -14.33 -8.72 4.94
C GLU A 155 -13.13 -8.65 3.99
N PRO A 156 -13.22 -9.31 2.81
CA PRO A 156 -12.19 -9.30 1.79
C PRO A 156 -11.91 -7.89 1.26
N LEU A 157 -10.77 -7.77 0.57
CA LEU A 157 -10.45 -6.58 -0.22
C LEU A 157 -11.60 -6.24 -1.19
N PRO A 158 -12.10 -4.99 -1.26
CA PRO A 158 -13.21 -4.69 -2.16
C PRO A 158 -12.80 -4.60 -3.62
N GLU A 159 -13.79 -4.77 -4.48
CA GLU A 159 -13.67 -4.67 -5.94
C GLU A 159 -13.13 -3.29 -6.36
N GLY A 160 -12.23 -3.29 -7.33
CA GLY A 160 -11.64 -2.09 -7.92
C GLY A 160 -10.18 -2.27 -8.34
N LYS A 161 -9.57 -1.17 -8.76
CA LYS A 161 -8.17 -1.06 -9.14
C LYS A 161 -7.35 -0.54 -7.96
N TRP A 162 -6.26 -1.25 -7.67
CA TRP A 162 -5.34 -0.95 -6.59
C TRP A 162 -3.93 -0.76 -7.13
N TYR A 163 -3.18 0.18 -6.56
CA TYR A 163 -1.77 0.37 -6.83
C TYR A 163 -0.93 -0.54 -5.95
N ILE A 164 0.04 -1.24 -6.54
CA ILE A 164 0.96 -2.14 -5.85
C ILE A 164 2.25 -1.38 -5.52
N ARG A 165 2.47 -1.11 -4.22
CA ARG A 165 3.70 -0.44 -3.75
C ARG A 165 4.92 -1.37 -3.79
N ASN A 166 6.06 -0.83 -3.38
CA ASN A 166 7.29 -1.60 -3.27
C ASN A 166 7.23 -2.64 -2.14
N ILE A 167 8.02 -3.69 -2.29
CA ILE A 167 8.20 -4.71 -1.26
C ILE A 167 8.84 -4.09 -0.02
N VAL A 168 8.25 -4.36 1.14
CA VAL A 168 8.77 -3.91 2.44
C VAL A 168 9.21 -5.14 3.23
N TRP A 169 10.47 -5.14 3.63
CA TRP A 169 11.07 -6.19 4.46
C TRP A 169 11.19 -5.68 5.89
N CYS A 170 10.82 -6.52 6.85
CA CYS A 170 10.97 -6.20 8.27
C CYS A 170 12.44 -6.23 8.68
N ASP A 171 13.21 -7.20 8.16
CA ASP A 171 14.57 -7.46 8.62
C ASP A 171 15.52 -7.85 7.49
N GLY A 172 15.94 -6.87 6.70
CA GLY A 172 16.84 -7.08 5.58
C GLY A 172 16.15 -7.64 4.34
N LYS A 173 16.68 -7.29 3.18
CA LYS A 173 16.11 -7.70 1.89
C LYS A 173 16.20 -9.22 1.74
N ASP A 174 15.12 -9.83 1.25
CA ASP A 174 15.02 -11.28 0.96
C ASP A 174 15.16 -12.20 2.19
N ASN A 175 15.04 -11.64 3.40
CA ASN A 175 15.03 -12.42 4.63
C ASN A 175 13.61 -12.81 5.02
N TYR A 176 13.27 -14.08 4.79
CA TYR A 176 11.96 -14.66 5.11
C TYR A 176 11.89 -15.31 6.49
N GLU A 177 13.02 -15.39 7.20
CA GLU A 177 13.13 -16.06 8.50
C GLU A 177 13.49 -15.06 9.63
N GLY A 178 13.56 -13.77 9.30
CA GLY A 178 13.91 -12.70 10.22
C GLY A 178 12.75 -12.21 11.09
N ASN A 179 12.93 -11.04 11.69
CA ASN A 179 11.87 -10.41 12.47
C ASN A 179 10.60 -10.18 11.63
N THR A 180 9.45 -10.14 12.30
CA THR A 180 8.14 -9.95 11.67
C THR A 180 7.51 -8.62 12.05
N PHE A 181 6.71 -8.04 11.15
CA PHE A 181 5.96 -6.80 11.44
C PHE A 181 4.93 -7.04 12.55
N SER A 182 4.27 -8.19 12.50
CA SER A 182 3.35 -8.72 13.50
C SER A 182 3.17 -10.22 13.29
N SER A 183 2.53 -10.89 14.25
CA SER A 183 2.21 -12.31 14.18
C SER A 183 1.26 -12.69 13.03
N GLY A 184 0.59 -11.72 12.39
CA GLY A 184 -0.33 -11.96 11.29
C GLY A 184 0.21 -11.57 9.90
N ILE A 185 1.22 -10.71 9.82
CA ILE A 185 1.79 -10.20 8.55
C ILE A 185 3.06 -10.97 8.16
N GLY A 186 3.88 -11.34 9.14
CA GLY A 186 5.17 -11.99 8.90
C GLY A 186 6.29 -10.99 8.54
N PRO A 187 7.38 -11.47 7.91
CA PRO A 187 8.63 -10.70 7.73
C PRO A 187 8.65 -9.81 6.49
N VAL A 188 7.65 -9.94 5.60
CA VAL A 188 7.59 -9.22 4.33
C VAL A 188 6.15 -8.90 3.97
N THR A 189 5.94 -7.70 3.42
CA THR A 189 4.62 -7.24 2.99
C THR A 189 4.73 -6.34 1.75
N VAL A 190 3.63 -6.18 1.03
CA VAL A 190 3.50 -5.28 -0.12
C VAL A 190 2.23 -4.45 0.05
N PRO A 191 2.35 -3.16 0.45
CA PRO A 191 1.20 -2.30 0.65
C PRO A 191 0.44 -2.02 -0.65
N LEU A 192 -0.87 -1.82 -0.53
CA LEU A 192 -1.77 -1.49 -1.63
C LEU A 192 -2.49 -0.16 -1.36
N ASP A 193 -2.63 0.67 -2.39
CA ASP A 193 -3.48 1.86 -2.34
C ASP A 193 -4.68 1.70 -3.28
N PHE A 194 -5.86 2.09 -2.82
CA PHE A 194 -7.02 2.11 -3.68
C PHE A 194 -6.91 3.25 -4.70
N LEU A 195 -7.19 2.96 -5.97
CA LEU A 195 -7.21 3.96 -7.04
C LEU A 195 -8.64 4.31 -7.45
N GLU A 196 -9.44 3.31 -7.83
CA GLU A 196 -10.77 3.51 -8.42
C GLU A 196 -11.59 2.22 -8.42
N PRO A 197 -12.93 2.28 -8.56
CA PRO A 197 -13.76 3.48 -8.70
C PRO A 197 -14.07 4.18 -7.36
N GLY A 198 -14.12 5.52 -7.41
CA GLY A 198 -14.52 6.33 -6.27
C GLY A 198 -13.54 6.25 -5.11
N THR A 199 -14.05 5.98 -3.90
CA THR A 199 -13.26 5.88 -2.67
C THR A 199 -13.70 4.68 -1.84
N THR A 200 -12.81 4.19 -0.99
CA THR A 200 -13.12 3.17 0.01
C THR A 200 -12.70 3.62 1.40
N GLU A 201 -13.39 3.13 2.43
CA GLU A 201 -12.99 3.29 3.83
C GLU A 201 -11.82 2.38 4.21
N ARG A 202 -11.49 1.39 3.37
CA ARG A 202 -10.39 0.46 3.63
C ARG A 202 -9.04 1.18 3.54
N SER A 203 -8.19 0.90 4.52
CA SER A 203 -6.81 1.42 4.59
C SER A 203 -5.92 0.37 5.23
N ALA A 204 -4.60 0.59 5.22
CA ALA A 204 -3.60 -0.37 5.71
C ALA A 204 -3.78 -1.78 5.11
N ILE A 205 -4.10 -1.81 3.81
CA ILE A 205 -4.25 -3.04 3.05
C ILE A 205 -2.90 -3.43 2.46
N GLU A 206 -2.57 -4.70 2.57
CA GLU A 206 -1.31 -5.23 2.05
C GLU A 206 -1.48 -6.64 1.46
N ILE A 207 -0.47 -7.09 0.72
CA ILE A 207 -0.25 -8.48 0.35
C ILE A 207 0.87 -9.02 1.22
N HIS A 208 0.57 -10.04 2.03
CA HIS A 208 1.52 -10.64 2.97
C HIS A 208 1.26 -12.15 3.09
N ILE A 209 2.14 -12.86 3.80
CA ILE A 209 1.91 -14.27 4.10
C ILE A 209 0.80 -14.34 5.16
N ASP A 210 -0.21 -15.21 4.98
CA ASP A 210 -1.24 -15.48 5.99
C ASP A 210 -0.63 -16.25 7.17
N TRP A 211 0.09 -15.52 8.01
CA TRP A 211 0.77 -16.10 9.15
C TRP A 211 -0.21 -16.52 10.25
N ASN A 212 -1.44 -15.96 10.25
CA ASN A 212 -2.51 -16.38 11.16
C ASN A 212 -2.90 -17.85 10.94
N ARG A 213 -2.77 -18.36 9.70
CA ARG A 213 -2.99 -19.77 9.38
C ARG A 213 -2.07 -20.70 10.16
N GLN A 214 -0.84 -20.30 10.46
CA GLN A 214 0.11 -21.09 11.25
C GLN A 214 -0.34 -21.23 12.72
N TYR A 215 -1.16 -20.30 13.21
CA TYR A 215 -1.68 -20.27 14.57
C TYR A 215 -3.17 -20.66 14.65
N GLY A 216 -3.72 -21.33 13.63
CA GLY A 216 -5.09 -21.83 13.63
C GLY A 216 -6.17 -20.76 13.46
N SER A 217 -5.82 -19.53 13.06
CA SER A 217 -6.76 -18.42 12.82
C SER A 217 -6.69 -17.89 11.38
N PRO A 218 -6.85 -18.76 10.35
CA PRO A 218 -6.60 -18.41 8.95
C PRO A 218 -7.49 -17.28 8.44
N GLY A 219 -6.99 -16.57 7.44
CA GLY A 219 -7.62 -15.41 6.84
C GLY A 219 -7.02 -14.09 7.30
N THR A 220 -7.55 -13.00 6.74
CA THR A 220 -7.03 -11.64 6.96
C THR A 220 -8.16 -10.66 7.31
N VAL A 221 -7.81 -9.47 7.78
CA VAL A 221 -8.77 -8.35 7.88
C VAL A 221 -8.77 -7.55 6.57
N GLY A 222 -9.00 -8.27 5.46
CA GLY A 222 -9.08 -7.80 4.07
C GLY A 222 -7.79 -7.50 3.33
N CYS A 223 -6.63 -7.79 3.93
CA CYS A 223 -5.40 -7.98 3.17
C CYS A 223 -5.51 -9.18 2.23
N ILE A 224 -4.55 -9.35 1.33
CA ILE A 224 -4.41 -10.59 0.55
C ILE A 224 -3.40 -11.48 1.27
N GLY A 225 -3.89 -12.60 1.79
CA GLY A 225 -3.09 -13.59 2.51
C GLY A 225 -2.58 -14.67 1.56
N VAL A 226 -1.27 -14.68 1.30
CA VAL A 226 -0.59 -15.75 0.57
C VAL A 226 -0.31 -16.89 1.55
N TYR A 227 -0.63 -18.13 1.18
CA TYR A 227 -0.69 -19.23 2.17
C TYR A 227 0.64 -19.62 2.81
N ASP A 228 1.75 -19.43 2.11
CA ASP A 228 3.05 -19.88 2.58
C ASP A 228 4.21 -19.07 1.97
N THR A 229 5.39 -19.25 2.56
CA THR A 229 6.63 -18.56 2.16
C THR A 229 7.06 -18.87 0.73
N ASN A 230 6.86 -20.08 0.23
CA ASN A 230 7.26 -20.45 -1.13
C ASN A 230 6.37 -19.76 -2.17
N SER A 231 5.06 -19.74 -1.92
CA SER A 231 4.08 -18.99 -2.69
C SER A 231 4.38 -17.49 -2.66
N PHE A 232 4.80 -16.94 -1.51
CA PHE A 232 5.18 -15.53 -1.44
C PHE A 232 6.49 -15.22 -2.16
N LYS A 233 7.49 -16.13 -2.12
CA LYS A 233 8.70 -16.04 -2.95
C LYS A 233 8.36 -16.00 -4.44
N LYS A 234 7.38 -16.79 -4.87
CA LYS A 234 6.85 -16.77 -6.24
C LYS A 234 6.22 -15.43 -6.58
N PHE A 235 5.37 -14.88 -5.71
CA PHE A 235 4.81 -13.53 -5.87
C PHE A 235 5.89 -12.44 -5.97
N VAL A 236 6.92 -12.48 -5.12
CA VAL A 236 8.06 -11.54 -5.19
C VAL A 236 8.81 -11.64 -6.52
N ARG A 237 8.92 -12.84 -7.12
CA ARG A 237 9.50 -13.00 -8.47
C ARG A 237 8.64 -12.31 -9.52
N TRP A 238 7.32 -12.41 -9.47
CA TRP A 238 6.44 -11.68 -10.40
C TRP A 238 6.64 -10.17 -10.31
N LEU A 239 6.72 -9.63 -9.08
CA LEU A 239 7.00 -8.20 -8.86
C LEU A 239 8.36 -7.75 -9.41
N ARG A 240 9.34 -8.65 -9.50
CA ARG A 240 10.67 -8.35 -10.05
C ARG A 240 10.79 -8.59 -11.55
N ASP A 241 9.94 -9.46 -12.11
CA ASP A 241 9.95 -9.82 -13.53
C ASP A 241 9.44 -8.68 -14.42
N THR A 242 8.21 -8.21 -14.18
CA THR A 242 7.60 -7.13 -14.99
C THR A 242 7.21 -5.90 -14.18
N ASN A 243 7.38 -5.95 -12.85
CA ASN A 243 7.00 -4.86 -11.96
C ASN A 243 5.54 -4.41 -12.16
N PRO A 244 4.54 -5.34 -12.15
CA PRO A 244 3.15 -4.97 -12.31
C PRO A 244 2.76 -4.02 -11.17
N ARG A 245 2.24 -2.84 -11.55
CA ARG A 245 1.87 -1.79 -10.59
C ARG A 245 0.40 -1.68 -10.31
N HIS A 246 -0.42 -2.41 -11.05
CA HIS A 246 -1.85 -2.46 -10.81
C HIS A 246 -2.34 -3.87 -10.50
N LEU A 247 -3.22 -3.91 -9.50
CA LEU A 247 -3.99 -5.06 -9.12
C LEU A 247 -5.46 -4.76 -9.41
N TYR A 248 -6.08 -5.63 -10.20
CA TYR A 248 -7.50 -5.59 -10.51
C TYR A 248 -8.23 -6.60 -9.65
N VAL A 249 -9.00 -6.12 -8.68
CA VAL A 249 -9.84 -6.96 -7.83
C VAL A 249 -11.20 -7.06 -8.49
N ASP A 250 -11.55 -8.23 -9.00
CA ASP A 250 -12.77 -8.46 -9.80
C ASP A 250 -13.62 -9.56 -9.16
N TRP A 251 -14.69 -9.13 -8.50
CA TRP A 251 -15.70 -9.97 -7.87
C TRP A 251 -16.94 -10.14 -8.75
N LYS A 252 -16.88 -9.66 -10.01
CA LYS A 252 -18.00 -9.63 -10.96
C LYS A 252 -19.21 -8.83 -10.46
N LEU A 253 -18.97 -7.79 -9.65
CA LEU A 253 -19.99 -6.85 -9.18
C LEU A 253 -20.21 -5.67 -10.13
N GLY A 254 -19.42 -5.60 -11.22
CA GLY A 254 -19.62 -4.66 -12.33
C GLY A 254 -18.95 -3.30 -12.16
N THR A 255 -18.05 -3.16 -11.18
CA THR A 255 -17.37 -1.90 -10.85
C THR A 255 -15.86 -1.94 -11.04
N CYS A 256 -15.26 -3.12 -11.23
CA CYS A 256 -13.84 -3.25 -11.54
C CYS A 256 -13.52 -2.63 -12.92
N PRO A 257 -12.58 -1.67 -13.00
CA PRO A 257 -12.09 -1.16 -14.27
C PRO A 257 -11.44 -2.27 -15.10
N GLN A 258 -11.43 -2.10 -16.43
CA GLN A 258 -10.73 -3.03 -17.30
C GLN A 258 -9.24 -2.70 -17.36
N PRO A 259 -8.35 -3.71 -17.46
CA PRO A 259 -6.93 -3.52 -17.73
C PRO A 259 -6.66 -2.95 -19.13
#